data_AF-A0A7S3MTM6-F1
#
_entry.id   AF-A0A7S3MTM6-F1
#
_cell.length_a   1.000
_cell.length_b   1.000
_cell.length_c   1.000
_cell.angle_alpha   90.00
_cell.angle_beta   90.00
_cell.angle_gamma   90.00
#
_symmetry.space_group_name_H-M   'P 1'
#
loop_
_entity.id
_entity.type
_entity.pdbx_description
1 polymer ?
#
loop_
_entity_poly.entity_id
_entity_poly.type
_entity_poly.pdbx_seq_one_letter_code
_entity_poly.pdbx_strand_id
1 'polypeptide(L)'
;MEIFILSETTTKGLFRQLCECIAKQKQIGFSRDVATVVGGEQLSKITAQGKEKLLEEFIRLTSQSSVVIACRVSPKQKAEVVNIIRKHEEKNNITTLAIGDGANDVNMITAAHIGVGIRGLEGQ
;
A
#
# COMPACT_ATOMS: atom_id res chain seq x y z
N MET A 1 -5.65 -12.37 14.24
CA MET A 1 -5.03 -11.36 13.37
C MET A 1 -3.54 -11.27 13.62
N GLU A 2 -2.73 -11.69 12.64
CA GLU A 2 -1.27 -11.50 12.61
C GLU A 2 -0.94 -10.12 12.05
N ILE A 3 0.12 -9.47 12.55
CA ILE A 3 0.53 -8.13 12.08
C ILE A 3 1.95 -8.18 11.53
N PHE A 4 2.11 -7.84 10.25
CA PHE A 4 3.40 -7.70 9.59
C PHE A 4 3.81 -6.24 9.51
N ILE A 5 4.83 -5.85 10.25
CA ILE A 5 5.37 -4.49 10.22
C ILE A 5 6.63 -4.49 9.34
N LEU A 6 6.57 -3.79 8.21
CA LEU A 6 7.69 -3.60 7.32
C LEU A 6 8.59 -2.49 7.86
N SER A 7 9.66 -2.87 8.56
CA SER A 7 10.55 -1.99 9.32
C SER A 7 11.97 -1.95 8.80
N GLU A 8 12.33 -2.84 7.87
CA GLU A 8 13.68 -2.91 7.33
C GLU A 8 14.10 -1.61 6.64
N THR A 9 15.33 -1.18 6.92
CA THR A 9 15.87 0.10 6.44
C THR A 9 16.59 -0.04 5.11
N THR A 10 17.07 -1.24 4.77
CA THR A 10 17.76 -1.50 3.51
C THR A 10 16.83 -2.16 2.49
N THR A 11 17.02 -1.90 1.20
CA THR A 11 16.23 -2.54 0.14
C THR A 11 16.38 -4.08 0.16
N LYS A 12 17.59 -4.59 0.44
CA LYS A 12 17.85 -6.03 0.52
C LYS A 12 17.18 -6.65 1.75
N GLY A 13 17.26 -5.98 2.90
CA GLY A 13 16.57 -6.38 4.12
C GLY A 13 15.07 -6.42 3.91
N LEU A 14 14.50 -5.36 3.30
CA LEU A 14 13.07 -5.27 3.03
C LEU A 14 12.58 -6.37 2.09
N PHE A 15 13.35 -6.69 1.04
CA PHE A 15 13.03 -7.83 0.17
C PHE A 15 12.99 -9.15 0.95
N ARG A 16 13.97 -9.38 1.82
CA ARG A 16 14.02 -10.57 2.67
C ARG A 16 12.83 -10.61 3.63
N GLN A 17 12.51 -9.50 4.29
CA GLN A 17 11.38 -9.39 5.21
C GLN A 17 10.05 -9.70 4.50
N LEU A 18 9.84 -9.20 3.28
CA LEU A 18 8.66 -9.51 2.48
C LEU A 18 8.55 -11.02 2.21
N CYS A 19 9.64 -11.66 1.77
CA CYS A 19 9.66 -13.11 1.54
C CYS A 19 9.31 -13.90 2.82
N GLU A 20 9.84 -13.48 3.97
CA GLU A 20 9.55 -14.11 5.27
C GLU A 20 8.08 -13.93 5.68
N CYS A 21 7.52 -12.73 5.52
CA CYS A 21 6.09 -12.46 5.78
C CYS A 21 5.18 -13.30 4.87
N ILE A 22 5.50 -13.40 3.58
CA ILE A 22 4.73 -14.22 2.61
C ILE A 22 4.80 -15.71 2.99
N ALA A 23 5.97 -16.20 3.43
CA ALA A 23 6.11 -17.58 3.88
C ALA A 23 5.28 -17.86 5.14
N LYS A 24 5.26 -16.93 6.11
CA LYS A 24 4.41 -17.01 7.31
C LYS A 24 2.93 -16.98 6.95
N GLN A 25 2.52 -16.11 6.03
CA GLN A 25 1.13 -16.00 5.59
C GLN A 25 0.59 -17.32 5.01
N LYS A 26 1.42 -18.06 4.25
CA LYS A 26 1.05 -19.40 3.74
C LYS A 26 0.76 -20.41 4.87
N GLN A 27 1.39 -20.26 6.03
CA GLN A 27 1.17 -21.16 7.18
C GLN A 27 -0.12 -20.82 7.95
N ILE A 28 -0.56 -19.56 7.91
CA ILE A 28 -1.81 -19.09 8.54
C ILE A 28 -3.05 -19.60 7.77
N GLY A 29 -2.86 -20.10 6.54
CA GLY A 29 -3.91 -20.68 5.70
C GLY A 29 -4.67 -19.60 4.90
N PHE A 30 -5.85 -19.96 4.38
CA PHE A 30 -6.68 -19.05 3.57
C PHE A 30 -7.38 -17.94 4.36
N SER A 31 -7.24 -17.92 5.68
CA SER A 31 -7.79 -16.85 6.50
C SER A 31 -7.00 -15.57 6.22
N ARG A 32 -7.63 -14.55 5.64
CA ARG A 32 -7.02 -13.22 5.44
C ARG A 32 -6.80 -12.47 6.76
N ASP A 33 -6.67 -13.16 7.89
CA ASP A 33 -6.56 -12.57 9.22
C ASP A 33 -5.14 -12.02 9.48
N VAL A 34 -4.68 -11.17 8.57
CA VAL A 34 -3.36 -10.53 8.51
C VAL A 34 -3.54 -9.05 8.23
N ALA A 35 -2.81 -8.23 8.97
CA ALA A 35 -2.64 -6.80 8.72
C ALA A 35 -1.18 -6.50 8.36
N THR A 36 -0.95 -5.69 7.31
CA THR A 36 0.40 -5.25 6.91
C THR A 36 0.56 -3.76 7.21
N VAL A 37 1.62 -3.37 7.90
CA VAL A 37 1.96 -1.97 8.19
C VAL A 37 3.23 -1.60 7.42
N VAL A 38 3.20 -0.49 6.69
CA VAL A 38 4.32 0.02 5.91
C VAL A 38 4.53 1.52 6.17
N GLY A 39 5.79 1.91 6.43
CA GLY A 39 6.15 3.32 6.57
C GLY A 39 6.43 3.99 5.23
N GLY A 40 6.31 5.31 5.17
CA GLY A 40 6.65 6.10 3.98
C GLY A 40 8.08 5.91 3.50
N GLU A 41 9.04 5.66 4.39
CA GLU A 41 10.43 5.39 4.00
C GLU A 41 10.60 4.04 3.28
N GLN A 42 9.92 2.99 3.76
CA GLN A 42 9.90 1.68 3.12
C GLN A 42 9.15 1.75 1.80
N LEU A 43 8.02 2.47 1.76
CA LEU A 43 7.24 2.67 0.55
C LEU A 43 8.09 3.32 -0.57
N SER A 44 8.86 4.36 -0.25
CA SER A 44 9.80 4.96 -1.21
C SER A 44 10.81 3.96 -1.79
N LYS A 45 11.25 2.98 -1.01
CA LYS A 45 12.17 1.92 -1.51
C LYS A 45 11.45 0.89 -2.36
N ILE A 46 10.21 0.56 -2.00
CA ILE A 46 9.35 -0.38 -2.73
C ILE A 46 8.99 0.17 -4.10
N THR A 47 8.72 1.48 -4.19
CA THR A 47 8.27 2.13 -5.43
C THR A 47 9.38 2.79 -6.23
N ALA A 48 10.64 2.69 -5.78
CA ALA A 48 11.78 3.23 -6.50
C ALA A 48 11.96 2.59 -7.89
N GLN A 49 12.45 3.38 -8.84
CA GLN A 49 12.75 2.92 -10.20
C GLN A 49 13.75 1.74 -10.18
N GLY A 50 13.50 0.69 -10.97
CA GLY A 50 14.33 -0.52 -11.00
C GLY A 50 14.12 -1.47 -9.82
N LYS A 51 13.03 -1.29 -9.04
CA LYS A 51 12.63 -2.16 -7.92
C LYS A 51 11.31 -2.88 -8.19
N GLU A 52 11.00 -3.18 -9.45
CA GLU A 52 9.76 -3.83 -9.89
C GLU A 52 9.54 -5.15 -9.15
N LYS A 53 10.59 -5.96 -8.98
CA LYS A 53 10.51 -7.21 -8.20
C LYS A 53 10.13 -6.99 -6.73
N LEU A 54 10.61 -5.91 -6.11
CA LEU A 54 10.27 -5.58 -4.73
C LEU A 54 8.81 -5.12 -4.61
N LEU A 55 8.36 -4.34 -5.59
CA LEU A 55 6.97 -3.92 -5.72
C LEU A 55 6.03 -5.11 -5.90
N GLU A 56 6.37 -6.06 -6.78
CA GLU A 56 5.59 -7.29 -6.99
C GLU A 56 5.43 -8.11 -5.71
N GLU A 57 6.51 -8.26 -4.93
CA GLU A 57 6.48 -8.97 -3.63
C GLU A 57 5.62 -8.23 -2.60
N PHE A 58 5.70 -6.90 -2.55
CA PHE A 58 4.85 -6.08 -1.70
C PHE A 58 3.36 -6.23 -2.05
N ILE A 59 3.03 -6.19 -3.35
CA ILE A 59 1.66 -6.40 -3.82
C ILE A 59 1.21 -7.82 -3.46
N ARG A 60 2.03 -8.84 -3.70
CA ARG A 60 1.70 -10.23 -3.36
C ARG A 60 1.36 -10.43 -1.89
N LEU A 61 2.13 -9.82 -0.99
CA LEU A 61 1.86 -9.84 0.45
C LEU A 61 0.53 -9.13 0.77
N THR A 62 0.35 -7.92 0.25
CA THR A 62 -0.78 -7.05 0.60
C THR A 62 -2.11 -7.50 0.00
N SER A 63 -2.12 -8.13 -1.19
CA SER A 63 -3.34 -8.71 -1.79
C SER A 63 -3.91 -9.88 -0.98
N GLN A 64 -3.13 -10.45 -0.05
CA GLN A 64 -3.56 -11.50 0.87
C GLN A 64 -3.86 -10.97 2.29
N SER A 65 -3.57 -9.70 2.58
CA SER A 65 -3.89 -9.06 3.86
C SER A 65 -5.32 -8.54 3.86
N SER A 66 -6.04 -8.63 5.00
CA SER A 66 -7.34 -7.96 5.15
C SER A 66 -7.19 -6.45 5.34
N VAL A 67 -6.08 -6.03 5.93
CA VAL A 67 -5.82 -4.62 6.24
C VAL A 67 -4.40 -4.27 5.82
N VAL A 68 -4.24 -3.11 5.19
CA VAL A 68 -2.94 -2.50 4.91
C VAL A 68 -2.94 -1.10 5.48
N ILE A 69 -1.98 -0.80 6.33
CA ILE A 69 -1.79 0.52 6.96
C ILE A 69 -0.51 1.13 6.40
N ALA A 70 -0.65 2.21 5.64
CA ALA A 70 0.46 3.04 5.23
C ALA A 70 0.59 4.23 6.19
N CYS A 71 1.71 4.34 6.91
CA CYS A 71 1.92 5.38 7.92
C CYS A 71 3.06 6.32 7.54
N ARG A 72 2.97 7.58 8.01
CA ARG A 72 3.96 8.64 7.74
C ARG A 72 4.21 8.83 6.23
N VAL A 73 3.15 8.74 5.41
CA VAL A 73 3.21 8.92 3.96
C VAL A 73 2.99 10.37 3.57
N SER A 74 3.71 10.83 2.55
CA SER A 74 3.50 12.15 1.93
C SER A 74 2.25 12.18 1.04
N PRO A 75 1.69 13.36 0.73
CA PRO A 75 0.58 13.48 -0.23
C PRO A 75 0.86 12.80 -1.58
N LYS A 76 2.10 12.88 -2.07
CA LYS A 76 2.53 12.20 -3.30
C LYS A 76 2.42 10.67 -3.17
N GLN A 77 2.87 10.13 -2.05
CA GLN A 77 2.85 8.69 -1.80
C GLN A 77 1.44 8.14 -1.65
N LYS A 78 0.50 8.91 -1.10
CA LYS A 78 -0.93 8.53 -1.07
C LYS A 78 -1.45 8.24 -2.48
N ALA A 79 -1.20 9.15 -3.43
CA ALA A 79 -1.58 8.97 -4.83
C ALA A 79 -0.82 7.84 -5.51
N GLU A 80 0.45 7.66 -5.18
CA GLU A 80 1.29 6.58 -5.71
C GLU A 80 0.74 5.20 -5.36
N VAL A 81 0.29 4.99 -4.11
CA VAL A 81 -0.37 3.74 -3.70
C VAL A 81 -1.61 3.45 -4.55
N VAL A 82 -2.48 4.44 -4.77
CA VAL A 82 -3.67 4.28 -5.61
C VAL A 82 -3.27 3.89 -7.03
N ASN A 83 -2.29 4.57 -7.61
CA ASN A 83 -1.83 4.28 -8.97
C ASN A 83 -1.20 2.89 -9.12
N ILE A 84 -0.47 2.41 -8.11
CA ILE A 84 0.09 1.06 -8.08
C ILE A 84 -1.02 0.02 -8.15
N ILE A 85 -2.04 0.15 -7.29
CA ILE A 85 -3.17 -0.78 -7.27
C ILE A 85 -3.94 -0.72 -8.59
N ARG A 86 -4.22 0.47 -9.12
CA ARG A 86 -4.90 0.63 -10.41
C ARG A 86 -4.14 -0.07 -11.53
N LYS A 87 -2.84 0.18 -11.67
CA LYS A 87 -2.02 -0.42 -12.74
C LYS A 87 -1.86 -1.93 -12.60
N HIS A 88 -1.69 -2.42 -11.38
CA HIS A 88 -1.51 -3.87 -11.16
C HIS A 88 -2.80 -4.63 -11.44
N GLU A 89 -3.95 -4.04 -11.09
CA GLU A 89 -5.25 -4.70 -11.10
C GLU A 89 -6.14 -4.28 -12.29
N GLU A 90 -5.63 -3.48 -13.23
CA GLU A 90 -6.25 -3.21 -14.54
C GLU A 90 -6.60 -4.52 -15.26
N LYS A 91 -5.82 -5.58 -15.03
CA LYS A 91 -6.07 -6.92 -15.59
C LYS A 91 -7.25 -7.66 -14.93
N ASN A 92 -7.67 -7.23 -13.74
CA ASN A 92 -8.68 -7.90 -12.92
C ASN A 92 -9.97 -7.06 -12.75
N ASN A 93 -10.12 -5.95 -13.50
CA ASN A 93 -11.27 -5.04 -13.43
C ASN A 93 -11.57 -4.52 -12.01
N ILE A 94 -10.54 -4.26 -11.20
CA ILE A 94 -10.74 -3.72 -9.85
C ILE A 94 -11.06 -2.23 -9.90
N THR A 95 -12.14 -1.84 -9.21
CA THR A 95 -12.51 -0.43 -9.02
C THR A 95 -11.88 0.08 -7.73
N THR A 96 -11.22 1.23 -7.81
CA THR A 96 -10.59 1.88 -6.65
C THR A 96 -11.41 3.09 -6.22
N LEU A 97 -11.62 3.20 -4.91
CA LEU A 97 -12.25 4.37 -4.28
C LEU A 97 -11.24 5.00 -3.32
N ALA A 98 -11.10 6.32 -3.40
CA ALA A 98 -10.30 7.10 -2.46
C ALA A 98 -11.17 8.18 -1.80
N ILE A 99 -11.04 8.33 -0.49
CA ILE A 99 -11.77 9.30 0.32
C ILE A 99 -10.80 10.15 1.13
N GLY A 100 -11.08 11.45 1.27
CA GLY A 100 -10.28 12.36 2.10
C GLY A 100 -10.96 13.72 2.25
N ASP A 101 -10.46 14.52 3.20
CA ASP A 101 -11.10 15.74 3.69
C ASP A 101 -10.26 17.03 3.52
N GLY A 102 -9.00 16.90 3.11
CA GLY A 102 -8.08 18.03 3.01
C GLY A 102 -7.17 18.03 1.77
N ALA A 103 -6.37 19.10 1.64
CA ALA A 103 -5.46 19.32 0.50
C ALA A 103 -4.44 18.19 0.30
N ASN A 104 -4.11 17.46 1.36
CA ASN A 104 -3.17 16.33 1.33
C ASN A 104 -3.72 15.11 0.58
N ASP A 105 -5.04 15.02 0.40
CA ASP A 105 -5.72 13.86 -0.18
C ASP A 105 -6.19 14.11 -1.62
N VAL A 106 -6.11 15.36 -2.10
CA VAL A 106 -6.55 15.75 -3.45
C VAL A 106 -5.92 14.87 -4.54
N ASN A 107 -4.61 14.62 -4.46
CA ASN A 107 -3.93 13.79 -5.46
C ASN A 107 -4.34 12.30 -5.38
N MET A 108 -4.68 11.81 -4.18
CA MET A 108 -5.15 10.44 -3.99
C MET A 108 -6.57 10.26 -4.52
N ILE A 109 -7.45 11.22 -4.20
CA ILE A 109 -8.85 11.27 -4.63
C ILE A 109 -8.92 11.35 -6.16
N THR A 110 -8.12 12.22 -6.79
CA THR A 110 -8.10 12.39 -8.25
C THR A 110 -7.46 11.20 -8.98
N ALA A 111 -6.57 10.45 -8.34
CA ALA A 111 -5.95 9.26 -8.92
C ALA A 111 -6.87 8.02 -8.92
N ALA A 112 -7.92 7.98 -8.08
CA ALA A 112 -8.81 6.83 -7.99
C ALA A 112 -9.85 6.78 -9.13
N HIS A 113 -10.49 5.63 -9.33
CA HIS A 113 -11.64 5.55 -10.24
C HIS A 113 -12.83 6.35 -9.70
N ILE A 114 -13.02 6.30 -8.38
CA ILE A 114 -14.03 7.07 -7.65
C ILE A 114 -13.34 7.87 -6.56
N GLY A 115 -13.43 9.19 -6.65
CA GLY A 115 -12.93 10.11 -5.64
C GLY A 115 -14.06 10.66 -4.77
N VAL A 116 -13.90 10.63 -3.45
CA VAL A 116 -14.87 11.18 -2.48
C VAL A 116 -14.19 12.24 -1.63
N GLY A 117 -14.63 13.48 -1.77
CA GLY A 117 -14.23 14.57 -0.88
C GLY A 117 -15.19 14.69 0.30
N ILE A 118 -14.65 14.71 1.52
CA ILE A 118 -15.40 15.04 2.72
C ILE A 118 -15.26 16.55 2.97
N ARG A 119 -16.38 17.24 3.15
CA ARG A 119 -16.35 18.66 3.50
C ARG A 119 -15.94 18.83 4.97
N GLY A 120 -14.77 19.41 5.20
CA GLY A 120 -14.26 19.76 6.53
C GLY A 120 -14.05 21.27 6.72
N LEU A 121 -13.46 21.63 7.86
CA LEU A 121 -12.96 22.99 8.14
C LEU A 121 -11.50 23.19 7.70
N GLU A 122 -10.79 22.11 7.36
CA GLU A 122 -9.44 22.20 6.82
C GLU A 122 -9.46 22.80 5.40
N GLY A 123 -8.66 23.84 5.15
CA GLY A 123 -8.48 24.42 3.81
C GLY A 123 -9.53 25.44 3.36
N GLN A 124 -10.22 26.10 4.30
CA GLN A 124 -10.86 27.40 4.05
C GLN A 124 -9.84 28.53 4.02
#